data_AF-A0A3S0T2H5-F1
#
_entry.id   AF-A0A3S0T2H5-F1
#
_cell.length_a   1.000
_cell.length_b   1.000
_cell.length_c   1.000
_cell.angle_alpha   90.00
_cell.angle_beta   90.00
_cell.angle_gamma   90.00
#
_symmetry.space_group_name_H-M   'P 1'
#
loop_
_entity.id
_entity.type
_entity.pdbx_description
1 polymer ?
#
loop_
_entity_poly.entity_id
_entity_poly.type
_entity_poly.pdbx_seq_one_letter_code
_entity_poly.pdbx_strand_id
1 'polypeptide(L)'
;MQHDLTAAGTPRPPGAPAVERDPAVDAARVGCVIAVVCIHILMVTLTADPATGEIRSVLVPTQQPWYWWATWIFQIMPLFFVVGGTAAAGAWRRRRAQGMDPAEYVRERALRLVQPAAVLWCALALVAGAALAAGAPYELVTFALSGVGMALWFLAAYLICQALTPTFLALHERMGWVWCWFLLCCAVIVDLLSAASGEQWWRLLNMVFVWPLVQQFGFFRADGWFAARSRGLLVALAAASFALLGVCVAAGPYAPDMLTDLNPPTVCMVVLGFAQACLLEVFSPALRRLMTRRPARVVAHLIGTRAMTVYLWHLPVVVAVMAVWFFAGGWDPAPGSAGWWLLRIPLAVVCWVAVMLVAAVLRRAETASVEPWGGRERSLPSALVLVALVCAAAPPLIEIVTLLTVPLVVVGAAGSVLAVVVLRSGRVRQGPGPADGAVGGQRVTGGRGVPA
;
A
#
# COMPACT_ATOMS: atom_id res chain seq x y z
N MET A 1 16.60 59.12 4.81
CA MET A 1 16.07 58.52 3.56
C MET A 1 16.34 57.02 3.62
N GLN A 2 15.62 56.27 4.46
CA GLN A 2 14.23 55.79 4.28
C GLN A 2 14.14 54.60 3.31
N HIS A 3 13.98 53.40 3.86
CA HIS A 3 12.74 52.61 3.84
C HIS A 3 13.09 51.17 4.33
N ASP A 4 12.60 50.71 5.49
CA ASP A 4 11.30 50.01 5.66
C ASP A 4 11.27 48.64 4.92
N LEU A 5 10.98 47.47 5.49
CA LEU A 5 10.24 47.10 6.69
C LEU A 5 10.61 45.68 7.16
N THR A 6 10.59 45.53 8.48
CA THR A 6 10.16 44.37 9.25
C THR A 6 9.20 43.41 8.53
N ALA A 7 9.64 42.16 8.35
CA ALA A 7 8.77 41.00 8.34
C ALA A 7 9.30 39.99 9.37
N ALA A 8 9.16 40.35 10.64
CA ALA A 8 9.29 39.42 11.74
C ALA A 8 8.27 38.30 11.51
N GLY A 9 8.77 37.08 11.27
CA GLY A 9 7.92 35.90 11.16
C GLY A 9 7.06 35.80 12.41
N THR A 10 5.75 35.75 12.22
CA THR A 10 4.78 35.48 13.29
C THR A 10 5.25 34.27 14.09
N PRO A 11 5.45 34.40 15.43
CA PRO A 11 5.77 33.27 16.27
C PRO A 11 4.65 32.24 16.14
N ARG A 12 5.02 30.99 15.84
CA ARG A 12 4.10 29.87 15.85
C ARG A 12 3.43 29.82 17.23
N PRO A 13 2.09 29.75 17.34
CA PRO A 13 1.44 29.66 18.64
C PRO A 13 1.95 28.43 19.40
N PRO A 14 2.33 28.54 20.68
CA PRO A 14 2.69 27.41 21.50
C PRO A 14 1.41 26.64 21.86
N GLY A 15 1.36 25.34 21.61
CA GLY A 15 0.30 24.49 22.15
C GLY A 15 -0.51 23.62 21.18
N ALA A 16 0.09 23.10 20.12
CA ALA A 16 -0.33 21.81 19.60
C ALA A 16 0.88 20.87 19.65
N PRO A 17 0.87 19.79 20.44
CA PRO A 17 1.95 18.81 20.36
C PRO A 17 1.98 18.34 18.91
N ALA A 18 3.09 18.61 18.21
CA ALA A 18 3.37 17.90 16.99
C ALA A 18 3.37 16.44 17.40
N VAL A 19 2.33 15.69 17.05
CA VAL A 19 2.32 14.24 17.23
C VAL A 19 3.51 13.74 16.42
N GLU A 20 4.60 13.51 17.13
CA GLU A 20 5.89 13.14 16.57
C GLU A 20 5.67 11.85 15.78
N ARG A 21 6.19 11.80 14.54
CA ARG A 21 6.10 10.58 13.73
C ARG A 21 6.74 9.44 14.51
N ASP A 22 6.00 8.36 14.79
CA ASP A 22 6.54 7.21 15.51
C ASP A 22 7.64 6.52 14.68
N PRO A 23 8.91 6.58 15.08
CA PRO A 23 10.00 5.98 14.32
C PRO A 23 9.85 4.46 14.18
N ALA A 24 9.12 3.79 15.08
CA ALA A 24 8.84 2.36 14.94
C ALA A 24 7.97 2.06 13.72
N VAL A 25 6.97 2.90 13.46
CA VAL A 25 6.06 2.75 12.31
C VAL A 25 6.82 3.00 11.00
N ASP A 26 7.71 3.99 10.98
CA ASP A 26 8.57 4.26 9.82
C ASP A 26 9.57 3.12 9.57
N ALA A 27 10.21 2.60 10.62
CA ALA A 27 11.11 1.45 10.53
C ALA A 27 10.38 0.19 10.04
N ALA A 28 9.20 -0.11 10.59
CA ALA A 28 8.39 -1.26 10.20
C ALA A 28 7.94 -1.14 8.73
N ARG A 29 7.52 0.05 8.29
CA ARG A 29 7.13 0.30 6.89
C ARG A 29 8.29 0.01 5.94
N VAL A 30 9.47 0.57 6.22
CA VAL A 30 10.66 0.36 5.38
C VAL A 30 11.08 -1.10 5.41
N GLY A 31 11.02 -1.75 6.58
CA GLY A 31 11.28 -3.18 6.73
C GLY A 31 10.37 -4.04 5.84
N CYS A 32 9.07 -3.71 5.77
CA CYS A 32 8.12 -4.41 4.88
C CYS A 32 8.50 -4.24 3.41
N VAL A 33 8.89 -3.02 2.99
CA VAL A 33 9.35 -2.77 1.60
C VAL A 33 10.63 -3.54 1.28
N ILE A 34 11.58 -3.60 2.22
CA ILE A 34 12.80 -4.38 2.03
C ILE A 34 12.46 -5.87 1.90
N ALA A 35 11.65 -6.39 2.82
CA ALA A 35 11.27 -7.78 2.86
C ALA A 35 10.54 -8.21 1.57
N VAL A 36 9.55 -7.46 1.10
CA VAL A 36 8.80 -7.83 -0.12
C VAL A 36 9.69 -7.87 -1.36
N VAL A 37 10.60 -6.92 -1.52
CA VAL A 37 11.54 -6.90 -2.65
C VAL A 37 12.45 -8.12 -2.60
N CYS A 38 13.01 -8.43 -1.42
CA CYS A 38 13.85 -9.62 -1.24
C CYS A 38 13.08 -10.92 -1.50
N ILE A 39 11.83 -11.02 -1.03
CA ILE A 39 10.98 -12.20 -1.26
C ILE A 39 10.70 -12.37 -2.76
N HIS A 40 10.33 -11.30 -3.47
CA HIS A 40 10.08 -11.40 -4.91
C HIS A 40 11.33 -11.73 -5.72
N ILE A 41 12.52 -11.27 -5.32
CA ILE A 41 13.79 -11.70 -5.92
C ILE A 41 13.97 -13.23 -5.81
N LEU A 42 13.55 -13.84 -4.69
CA LEU A 42 13.61 -15.29 -4.50
C LEU A 42 12.53 -16.04 -5.28
N MET A 43 11.39 -15.42 -5.55
CA MET A 43 10.26 -16.04 -6.25
C MET A 43 10.42 -16.07 -7.77
N VAL A 44 11.26 -15.22 -8.35
CA VAL A 44 11.45 -15.16 -9.82
C VAL A 44 12.69 -15.98 -10.22
N THR A 45 12.46 -17.14 -10.84
CA THR A 45 13.49 -17.96 -11.49
C THR A 45 13.05 -18.31 -12.88
N LEU A 46 13.83 -17.93 -13.89
CA LEU A 46 13.58 -18.36 -15.27
C LEU A 46 14.37 -19.63 -15.55
N THR A 47 13.69 -20.63 -16.09
CA THR A 47 14.30 -21.88 -16.56
C THR A 47 13.83 -22.16 -17.98
N ALA A 48 14.58 -22.95 -18.75
CA ALA A 48 14.11 -23.52 -20.01
C ALA A 48 13.81 -25.01 -19.82
N ASP A 49 12.72 -25.47 -20.41
CA ASP A 49 12.44 -26.90 -20.54
C ASP A 49 13.52 -27.55 -21.44
N PRO A 50 14.24 -28.58 -20.98
CA PRO A 50 15.29 -29.23 -21.76
C PRO A 50 14.81 -29.91 -23.04
N ALA A 51 13.54 -30.31 -23.11
CA ALA A 51 12.96 -31.03 -24.25
C ALA A 51 12.33 -30.07 -25.27
N THR A 52 11.64 -29.03 -24.80
CA THR A 52 10.89 -28.11 -25.70
C THR A 52 11.58 -26.76 -25.90
N GLY A 53 12.56 -26.41 -25.07
CA GLY A 53 13.18 -25.07 -25.04
C GLY A 53 12.25 -23.97 -24.53
N GLU A 54 11.06 -24.32 -24.04
CA GLU A 54 10.07 -23.38 -23.54
C GLU A 54 10.54 -22.70 -22.25
N ILE A 55 10.41 -21.38 -22.18
CA ILE A 55 10.79 -20.61 -20.99
C ILE A 55 9.68 -20.72 -19.95
N ARG A 56 10.06 -21.05 -18.72
CA ARG A 56 9.15 -21.15 -17.57
C ARG A 56 9.65 -20.31 -16.42
N SER A 57 8.70 -19.86 -15.59
CA SER A 57 8.99 -19.17 -14.33
C SER A 57 8.69 -20.14 -13.19
N VAL A 58 9.69 -20.41 -12.36
CA VAL A 58 9.59 -21.31 -11.22
C VAL A 58 9.70 -20.51 -9.92
N LEU A 59 8.69 -20.62 -9.07
CA LEU A 59 8.71 -20.09 -7.72
C LEU A 59 9.45 -21.06 -6.81
N VAL A 60 10.77 -21.14 -6.94
CA VAL A 60 11.63 -22.13 -6.24
C VAL A 60 11.35 -22.26 -4.74
N PRO A 61 11.07 -21.19 -3.98
CA PRO A 61 10.70 -21.32 -2.57
C PRO A 61 9.49 -22.22 -2.34
N THR A 62 8.46 -22.21 -3.20
CA THR A 62 7.22 -23.00 -3.01
C THR A 62 7.44 -24.50 -3.12
N GLN A 63 8.55 -24.92 -3.72
CA GLN A 63 8.95 -26.33 -3.84
C GLN A 63 9.67 -26.85 -2.60
N GLN A 64 9.96 -26.00 -1.62
CA GLN A 64 10.70 -26.39 -0.43
C GLN A 64 9.75 -26.88 0.68
N PRO A 65 10.11 -27.94 1.42
CA PRO A 65 9.23 -28.52 2.44
C PRO A 65 8.96 -27.57 3.62
N TRP A 66 9.81 -26.55 3.80
CA TRP A 66 9.69 -25.55 4.85
C TRP A 66 8.90 -24.30 4.43
N TYR A 67 8.54 -24.19 3.16
CA TYR A 67 7.95 -22.96 2.61
C TYR A 67 6.68 -22.52 3.33
N TRP A 68 5.76 -23.47 3.54
CA TRP A 68 4.45 -23.19 4.12
C TRP A 68 4.57 -22.48 5.47
N TRP A 69 5.38 -22.96 6.41
CA TRP A 69 5.54 -22.31 7.70
C TRP A 69 6.39 -21.04 7.63
N ALA A 70 7.32 -20.95 6.67
CA ALA A 70 8.07 -19.73 6.45
C ALA A 70 7.15 -18.57 6.03
N THR A 71 6.11 -18.83 5.23
CA THR A 71 5.12 -17.79 4.89
C THR A 71 4.39 -17.25 6.12
N TRP A 72 4.18 -18.02 7.18
CA TRP A 72 3.52 -17.52 8.39
C TRP A 72 4.33 -16.42 9.10
N ILE A 73 5.64 -16.40 8.90
CA ILE A 73 6.54 -15.39 9.46
C ILE A 73 6.79 -14.26 8.44
N PHE A 74 7.07 -14.63 7.19
CA PHE A 74 7.53 -13.70 6.16
C PHE A 74 6.41 -13.08 5.32
N GLN A 75 5.15 -13.46 5.53
CA GLN A 75 4.02 -12.81 4.86
C GLN A 75 3.76 -11.42 5.46
N ILE A 76 4.49 -10.42 4.95
CA ILE A 76 4.52 -9.07 5.51
C ILE A 76 3.30 -8.21 5.19
N MET A 77 2.42 -8.64 4.28
CA MET A 77 1.35 -7.78 3.76
C MET A 77 0.39 -7.31 4.86
N PRO A 78 -0.09 -8.16 5.79
CA PRO A 78 -0.94 -7.69 6.86
C PRO A 78 -0.25 -6.63 7.73
N LEU A 79 1.02 -6.82 8.09
CA LEU A 79 1.82 -5.82 8.83
C LEU A 79 1.88 -4.48 8.09
N PHE A 80 2.03 -4.49 6.77
CA PHE A 80 2.00 -3.26 5.97
C PHE A 80 0.66 -2.52 6.12
N PHE A 81 -0.48 -3.23 6.12
CA PHE A 81 -1.79 -2.62 6.35
C PHE A 81 -1.97 -2.10 7.78
N VAL A 82 -1.43 -2.77 8.80
CA VAL A 82 -1.43 -2.27 10.19
C VAL A 82 -0.64 -0.96 10.31
N VAL A 83 0.58 -0.95 9.78
CA VAL A 83 1.47 0.24 9.76
C VAL A 83 0.85 1.36 8.91
N GLY A 84 0.24 0.99 7.79
CA GLY A 84 -0.51 1.88 6.90
C GLY A 84 -1.72 2.51 7.58
N GLY A 85 -2.50 1.72 8.32
CA GLY A 85 -3.65 2.16 9.11
C GLY A 85 -3.25 3.13 10.21
N THR A 86 -2.18 2.83 10.96
CA THR A 86 -1.64 3.71 12.00
C THR A 86 -1.31 5.10 11.44
N ALA A 87 -0.61 5.14 10.30
CA ALA A 87 -0.26 6.39 9.64
C ALA A 87 -1.47 7.10 9.03
N ALA A 88 -2.43 6.35 8.46
CA ALA A 88 -3.63 6.89 7.84
C ALA A 88 -4.57 7.53 8.89
N ALA A 89 -4.75 6.90 10.05
CA ALA A 89 -5.50 7.48 11.17
C ALA A 89 -4.91 8.81 11.63
N GLY A 90 -3.60 8.85 11.88
CA GLY A 90 -2.92 10.08 12.26
C GLY A 90 -2.98 11.17 11.19
N ALA A 91 -2.82 10.80 9.91
CA ALA A 91 -2.92 11.74 8.79
C ALA A 91 -4.31 12.32 8.62
N TRP A 92 -5.35 11.48 8.66
CA TRP A 92 -6.73 11.91 8.52
C TRP A 92 -7.17 12.77 9.71
N ARG A 93 -6.89 12.37 10.97
CA ARG A 93 -7.23 13.18 12.16
C ARG A 93 -6.66 14.59 12.09
N ARG A 94 -5.39 14.74 11.67
CA ARG A 94 -4.76 16.07 11.50
C ARG A 94 -5.43 16.91 10.43
N ARG A 95 -5.74 16.31 9.26
CA ARG A 95 -6.39 17.02 8.14
C ARG A 95 -7.85 17.36 8.46
N ARG A 96 -8.57 16.44 9.11
CA ARG A 96 -9.93 16.67 9.65
C ARG A 96 -9.96 17.83 10.64
N ALA A 97 -8.98 17.91 11.55
CA ALA A 97 -8.86 19.04 12.50
C ALA A 97 -8.58 20.39 11.81
N GLN A 98 -8.05 20.37 10.59
CA GLN A 98 -7.85 21.55 9.73
C GLN A 98 -9.07 21.84 8.83
N GLY A 99 -10.20 21.17 9.03
CA GLY A 99 -11.42 21.37 8.24
C GLY A 99 -11.38 20.77 6.83
N MET A 100 -10.45 19.86 6.53
CA MET A 100 -10.38 19.22 5.22
C MET A 100 -11.60 18.31 4.97
N ASP A 101 -12.22 18.48 3.79
CA ASP A 101 -13.30 17.61 3.33
C ASP A 101 -12.81 16.16 3.14
N PRO A 102 -13.59 15.13 3.53
CA PRO A 102 -13.21 13.73 3.36
C PRO A 102 -12.89 13.34 1.92
N ALA A 103 -13.68 13.80 0.94
CA ALA A 103 -13.47 13.45 -0.45
C ALA A 103 -12.26 14.19 -1.06
N GLU A 104 -11.93 15.39 -0.57
CA GLU A 104 -10.67 16.05 -0.93
C GLU A 104 -9.45 15.29 -0.38
N TYR A 105 -9.55 14.79 0.86
CA TYR A 105 -8.50 13.94 1.42
C TYR A 105 -8.31 12.67 0.59
N VAL A 106 -9.40 12.00 0.21
CA VAL A 106 -9.35 10.80 -0.64
C VAL A 106 -8.73 11.13 -2.00
N ARG A 107 -9.12 12.24 -2.63
CA ARG A 107 -8.53 12.72 -3.89
C ARG A 107 -7.02 12.91 -3.79
N GLU A 108 -6.53 13.63 -2.78
CA GLU A 108 -5.08 13.84 -2.58
C GLU A 108 -4.33 12.52 -2.38
N ARG A 109 -4.89 11.60 -1.60
CA ARG A 109 -4.27 10.29 -1.32
C ARG A 109 -4.26 9.40 -2.55
N ALA A 110 -5.37 9.38 -3.30
CA ALA A 110 -5.48 8.65 -4.56
C ALA A 110 -4.48 9.16 -5.58
N LEU A 111 -4.36 10.48 -5.78
CA LEU A 111 -3.38 11.06 -6.70
C LEU A 111 -1.95 10.61 -6.41
N ARG A 112 -1.52 10.64 -5.14
CA ARG A 112 -0.16 10.21 -4.76
C ARG A 112 0.15 8.75 -5.08
N LEU A 113 -0.88 7.91 -5.20
CA LEU A 113 -0.76 6.50 -5.53
C LEU A 113 -0.88 6.25 -7.03
N VAL A 114 -1.90 6.83 -7.64
CA VAL A 114 -2.26 6.58 -9.04
C VAL A 114 -1.27 7.24 -10.00
N GLN A 115 -0.67 8.38 -9.64
CA GLN A 115 0.30 9.05 -10.50
C GLN A 115 1.56 8.23 -10.80
N PRO A 116 2.32 7.76 -9.80
CA PRO A 116 3.47 6.91 -10.09
C PRO A 116 3.04 5.57 -10.71
N ALA A 117 1.86 5.05 -10.37
CA ALA A 117 1.32 3.84 -10.98
C ALA A 117 0.98 4.03 -12.48
N ALA A 118 0.45 5.18 -12.87
CA ALA A 118 0.16 5.49 -14.28
C ALA A 118 1.44 5.47 -15.14
N VAL A 119 2.56 5.95 -14.60
CA VAL A 119 3.87 5.84 -15.28
C VAL A 119 4.25 4.38 -15.50
N LEU A 120 4.07 3.51 -14.50
CA LEU A 120 4.32 2.08 -14.65
C LEU A 120 3.41 1.47 -15.72
N TRP A 121 2.10 1.67 -15.64
CA TRP A 121 1.15 1.10 -16.60
C TRP A 121 1.44 1.55 -18.03
N CYS A 122 1.73 2.84 -18.25
CA CYS A 122 2.13 3.35 -19.54
C CYS A 122 3.45 2.73 -20.01
N ALA A 123 4.45 2.59 -19.13
CA ALA A 123 5.72 1.96 -19.48
C ALA A 123 5.53 0.49 -19.89
N LEU A 124 4.72 -0.27 -19.14
CA LEU A 124 4.41 -1.66 -19.49
C LEU A 124 3.67 -1.75 -20.83
N ALA A 125 2.70 -0.87 -21.09
CA ALA A 125 1.97 -0.82 -22.36
C ALA A 125 2.90 -0.51 -23.53
N LEU A 126 3.81 0.46 -23.35
CA LEU A 126 4.78 0.85 -24.37
C LEU A 126 5.78 -0.28 -24.65
N VAL A 127 6.33 -0.91 -23.61
CA VAL A 127 7.29 -2.02 -23.76
C VAL A 127 6.61 -3.23 -24.40
N ALA A 128 5.42 -3.60 -23.97
CA ALA A 128 4.65 -4.70 -24.57
C ALA A 128 4.33 -4.42 -26.04
N GLY A 129 3.86 -3.21 -26.36
CA GLY A 129 3.57 -2.80 -27.74
C GLY A 129 4.83 -2.80 -28.62
N ALA A 130 5.96 -2.29 -28.12
CA ALA A 130 7.23 -2.30 -28.83
C ALA A 130 7.76 -3.71 -29.07
N ALA A 131 7.65 -4.61 -28.09
CA ALA A 131 8.06 -6.01 -28.22
C ALA A 131 7.24 -6.72 -29.31
N LEU A 132 5.91 -6.56 -29.29
CA LEU A 132 5.03 -7.12 -30.31
C LEU A 132 5.33 -6.55 -31.70
N ALA A 133 5.56 -5.24 -31.81
CA ALA A 133 5.94 -4.59 -33.07
C ALA A 133 7.31 -5.05 -33.59
N ALA A 134 8.22 -5.44 -32.70
CA ALA A 134 9.51 -6.03 -33.04
C ALA A 134 9.43 -7.54 -33.38
N GLY A 135 8.23 -8.13 -33.38
CA GLY A 135 8.01 -9.53 -33.74
C GLY A 135 8.12 -10.52 -32.57
N ALA A 136 8.13 -10.06 -31.32
CA ALA A 136 8.11 -10.97 -30.18
C ALA A 136 6.78 -11.76 -30.13
N PRO A 137 6.82 -13.07 -29.83
CA PRO A 137 5.59 -13.87 -29.69
C PRO A 137 4.66 -13.31 -28.60
N TYR A 138 3.37 -13.25 -28.89
CA TYR A 138 2.36 -12.74 -27.95
C TYR A 138 2.37 -13.47 -26.60
N GLU A 139 2.54 -14.79 -26.63
CA GLU A 139 2.60 -15.62 -25.42
C GLU A 139 3.81 -15.28 -24.56
N LEU A 140 4.96 -14.98 -25.16
CA LEU A 140 6.17 -14.59 -24.42
C LEU A 140 5.98 -13.23 -23.73
N VAL A 141 5.35 -12.27 -24.42
CA VAL A 141 5.05 -10.95 -23.83
C VAL A 141 4.04 -11.10 -22.68
N THR A 142 2.99 -11.91 -22.87
CA THR A 142 1.98 -12.16 -21.84
C THR A 142 2.56 -12.91 -20.63
N PHE A 143 3.46 -13.87 -20.86
CA PHE A 143 4.19 -14.56 -19.81
C PHE A 143 5.09 -13.61 -19.00
N ALA A 144 5.80 -12.69 -19.65
CA ALA A 144 6.61 -11.70 -18.95
C ALA A 144 5.74 -10.74 -18.11
N LEU A 145 4.59 -10.32 -18.67
CA LEU A 145 3.65 -9.45 -17.97
C LEU A 145 3.01 -10.12 -16.75
N SER A 146 2.62 -11.41 -16.83
CA SER A 146 1.99 -12.10 -15.71
C SER A 146 2.88 -12.14 -14.47
N GLY A 147 4.19 -12.34 -14.64
CA GLY A 147 5.17 -12.26 -13.55
C GLY A 147 5.27 -10.88 -12.90
N VAL A 148 5.09 -9.81 -13.69
CA VAL A 148 5.08 -8.42 -13.19
C VAL A 148 3.77 -8.08 -12.47
N GLY A 149 2.64 -8.63 -12.96
CA GLY A 149 1.30 -8.39 -12.44
C GLY A 149 1.12 -8.76 -10.97
N MET A 150 1.82 -9.80 -10.52
CA MET A 150 1.65 -10.42 -9.20
C MET A 150 1.68 -9.45 -8.00
N ALA A 151 2.33 -8.29 -8.11
CA ALA A 151 2.32 -7.31 -7.03
C ALA A 151 1.19 -6.27 -7.13
N LEU A 152 0.56 -6.07 -8.29
CA LEU A 152 -0.34 -4.93 -8.56
C LEU A 152 -1.61 -4.95 -7.72
N TRP A 153 -2.12 -6.11 -7.32
CA TRP A 153 -3.27 -6.24 -6.42
C TRP A 153 -3.11 -5.39 -5.14
N PHE A 154 -1.89 -5.31 -4.60
CA PHE A 154 -1.62 -4.57 -3.38
C PHE A 154 -1.85 -3.06 -3.57
N LEU A 155 -1.58 -2.51 -4.75
CA LEU A 155 -1.89 -1.13 -5.09
C LEU A 155 -3.40 -0.87 -4.99
N ALA A 156 -4.23 -1.76 -5.55
CA ALA A 156 -5.68 -1.63 -5.47
C ALA A 156 -6.19 -1.77 -4.03
N ALA A 157 -5.73 -2.79 -3.30
CA ALA A 157 -6.05 -3.01 -1.90
C ALA A 157 -5.69 -1.79 -1.03
N TYR A 158 -4.49 -1.25 -1.22
CA TYR A 158 -4.02 -0.08 -0.50
C TYR A 158 -4.82 1.17 -0.88
N LEU A 159 -5.13 1.37 -2.16
CA LEU A 159 -5.97 2.47 -2.63
C LEU A 159 -7.37 2.43 -1.99
N ILE A 160 -7.99 1.24 -1.94
CA ILE A 160 -9.28 1.01 -1.28
C ILE A 160 -9.20 1.39 0.21
N CYS A 161 -8.20 0.88 0.94
CA CYS A 161 -7.99 1.23 2.35
C CYS A 161 -7.79 2.74 2.57
N GLN A 162 -7.06 3.41 1.67
CA GLN A 162 -6.85 4.86 1.76
C GLN A 162 -8.13 5.64 1.47
N ALA A 163 -8.91 5.21 0.48
CA ALA A 163 -10.18 5.81 0.11
C ALA A 163 -11.24 5.65 1.21
N LEU A 164 -11.28 4.48 1.87
CA LEU A 164 -12.21 4.19 2.96
C LEU A 164 -11.79 4.78 4.31
N THR A 165 -10.56 5.29 4.44
CA THR A 165 -10.01 5.78 5.72
C THR A 165 -10.94 6.77 6.44
N PRO A 166 -11.51 7.81 5.80
CA PRO A 166 -12.35 8.77 6.51
C PRO A 166 -13.60 8.13 7.12
N THR A 167 -14.27 7.27 6.36
CA THR A 167 -15.50 6.59 6.79
C THR A 167 -15.21 5.54 7.84
N PHE A 168 -14.21 4.68 7.60
CA PHE A 168 -13.91 3.58 8.50
C PHE A 168 -13.29 4.07 9.81
N LEU A 169 -12.50 5.16 9.78
CA LEU A 169 -12.03 5.77 11.03
C LEU A 169 -13.19 6.38 11.83
N ALA A 170 -14.20 6.97 11.16
CA ALA A 170 -15.37 7.50 11.86
C ALA A 170 -16.20 6.37 12.50
N LEU A 171 -16.36 5.24 11.81
CA LEU A 171 -17.04 4.05 12.35
C LEU A 171 -16.23 3.42 13.49
N HIS A 172 -14.91 3.33 13.35
CA HIS A 172 -14.00 2.90 14.40
C HIS A 172 -14.10 3.77 15.66
N GLU A 173 -14.09 5.09 15.52
CA GLU A 173 -14.23 6.03 16.65
C GLU A 173 -15.59 5.92 17.35
N ARG A 174 -16.65 5.50 16.63
CA ARG A 174 -18.00 5.34 17.19
C ARG A 174 -18.26 3.96 17.80
N MET A 175 -17.73 2.90 17.20
CA MET A 175 -18.11 1.51 17.47
C MET A 175 -16.94 0.64 17.97
N GLY A 176 -15.70 1.08 17.79
CA GLY A 176 -14.50 0.33 18.16
C GLY A 176 -14.52 -1.10 17.62
N TRP A 177 -14.37 -2.08 18.51
CA TRP A 177 -14.29 -3.50 18.16
C TRP A 177 -15.57 -4.06 17.51
N VAL A 178 -16.73 -3.45 17.76
CA VAL A 178 -17.99 -3.89 17.13
C VAL A 178 -17.90 -3.76 15.60
N TRP A 179 -17.26 -2.70 15.11
CA TRP A 179 -17.03 -2.53 13.67
C TRP A 179 -16.09 -3.60 13.10
N CYS A 180 -15.04 -3.98 13.85
CA CYS A 180 -14.15 -5.07 13.45
C CYS A 180 -14.87 -6.42 13.37
N TRP A 181 -15.76 -6.71 14.32
CA TRP A 181 -16.56 -7.94 14.29
C TRP A 181 -17.50 -7.97 13.08
N PHE A 182 -18.12 -6.84 12.73
CA PHE A 182 -18.92 -6.74 11.51
C PHE A 182 -18.09 -7.07 10.25
N LEU A 183 -16.91 -6.45 10.09
CA LEU A 183 -16.02 -6.75 8.96
C LEU A 183 -15.56 -8.21 8.95
N LEU A 184 -15.28 -8.79 10.12
CA LEU A 184 -14.91 -10.19 10.23
C LEU A 184 -16.05 -11.12 9.82
N CYS A 185 -17.27 -10.85 10.27
CA CYS A 185 -18.45 -11.61 9.87
C CYS A 185 -18.66 -11.56 8.35
N CYS A 186 -18.51 -10.39 7.73
CA CYS A 186 -18.57 -10.27 6.27
C CYS A 186 -17.47 -11.11 5.58
N ALA A 187 -16.23 -11.07 6.08
CA ALA A 187 -15.13 -11.85 5.52
C ALA A 187 -15.36 -13.38 5.66
N VAL A 188 -15.85 -13.83 6.82
CA VAL A 188 -16.22 -15.25 7.03
C VAL A 188 -17.34 -15.67 6.09
N ILE A 189 -18.36 -14.83 5.90
CA ILE A 189 -19.46 -15.12 4.95
C ILE A 189 -18.90 -15.26 3.53
N VAL A 190 -18.00 -14.39 3.10
CA VAL A 190 -17.37 -14.47 1.77
C VAL A 190 -16.53 -15.74 1.62
N ASP A 191 -15.73 -16.11 2.63
CA ASP A 191 -14.93 -17.33 2.61
C ASP A 191 -15.82 -18.57 2.50
N LEU A 192 -16.92 -18.62 3.26
CA LEU A 192 -17.91 -19.70 3.20
C LEU A 192 -18.64 -19.75 1.85
N LEU A 193 -19.02 -18.60 1.28
CA LEU A 193 -19.65 -18.52 -0.04
C LEU A 193 -18.72 -19.00 -1.15
N SER A 194 -17.44 -18.63 -1.09
CA SER A 194 -16.46 -19.11 -2.07
C SER A 194 -16.20 -20.60 -1.92
N ALA A 195 -16.06 -21.10 -0.69
CA ALA A 195 -15.91 -22.53 -0.44
C ALA A 195 -17.12 -23.34 -0.92
N ALA A 196 -18.35 -22.84 -0.73
CA ALA A 196 -19.58 -23.52 -1.14
C ALA A 196 -19.82 -23.46 -2.66
N SER A 197 -19.46 -22.35 -3.32
CA SER A 197 -19.65 -22.18 -4.76
C SER A 197 -18.52 -22.77 -5.61
N GLY A 198 -17.33 -22.98 -5.05
CA GLY A 198 -16.13 -23.34 -5.80
C GLY A 198 -15.55 -22.19 -6.63
N GLU A 199 -16.17 -21.01 -6.61
CA GLU A 199 -15.80 -19.86 -7.44
C GLU A 199 -14.92 -18.89 -6.65
N GLN A 200 -13.73 -18.60 -7.19
CA GLN A 200 -12.76 -17.71 -6.55
C GLN A 200 -13.15 -16.23 -6.65
N TRP A 201 -14.00 -15.87 -7.62
CA TRP A 201 -14.46 -14.50 -7.86
C TRP A 201 -15.12 -13.86 -6.63
N TRP A 202 -15.85 -14.63 -5.83
CA TRP A 202 -16.47 -14.14 -4.60
C TRP A 202 -15.45 -13.63 -3.59
N ARG A 203 -14.25 -14.23 -3.53
CA ARG A 203 -13.20 -13.80 -2.61
C ARG A 203 -12.61 -12.43 -2.98
N LEU A 204 -12.85 -11.90 -4.17
CA LEU A 204 -12.50 -10.50 -4.47
C LEU A 204 -13.23 -9.52 -3.55
N LEU A 205 -14.40 -9.88 -3.01
CA LEU A 205 -15.11 -9.07 -2.00
C LEU A 205 -14.28 -8.95 -0.71
N ASN A 206 -13.43 -9.91 -0.37
CA ASN A 206 -12.55 -9.77 0.79
C ASN A 206 -11.52 -8.66 0.64
N MET A 207 -11.31 -8.13 -0.57
CA MET A 207 -10.50 -6.94 -0.77
C MET A 207 -11.04 -5.72 -0.01
N VAL A 208 -12.36 -5.64 0.21
CA VAL A 208 -13.02 -4.56 0.97
C VAL A 208 -13.35 -4.93 2.41
N PHE A 209 -13.17 -6.19 2.81
CA PHE A 209 -13.43 -6.63 4.19
C PHE A 209 -12.15 -6.96 4.95
N VAL A 210 -11.31 -7.86 4.44
CA VAL A 210 -10.10 -8.36 5.11
C VAL A 210 -9.05 -7.27 5.26
N TRP A 211 -8.66 -6.58 4.18
CA TRP A 211 -7.63 -5.55 4.29
C TRP A 211 -8.07 -4.34 5.12
N PRO A 212 -9.30 -3.81 4.97
CA PRO A 212 -9.78 -2.76 5.86
C PRO A 212 -9.92 -3.20 7.32
N LEU A 213 -10.20 -4.48 7.60
CA LEU A 213 -10.17 -5.03 8.95
C LEU A 213 -8.74 -5.05 9.52
N VAL A 214 -7.76 -5.54 8.75
CA VAL A 214 -6.35 -5.48 9.16
C VAL A 214 -5.88 -4.03 9.36
N GLN A 215 -6.37 -3.11 8.54
CA GLN A 215 -6.14 -1.67 8.70
C GLN A 215 -6.70 -1.14 10.04
N GLN A 216 -7.84 -1.66 10.53
CA GLN A 216 -8.40 -1.27 11.83
C GLN A 216 -7.44 -1.57 12.98
N PHE A 217 -6.65 -2.65 12.92
CA PHE A 217 -5.62 -2.91 13.93
C PHE A 217 -4.58 -1.77 13.99
N GLY A 218 -4.30 -1.14 12.85
CA GLY A 218 -3.52 0.09 12.79
C GLY A 218 -4.21 1.28 13.48
N PHE A 219 -5.53 1.39 13.38
CA PHE A 219 -6.29 2.44 14.08
C PHE A 219 -6.25 2.24 15.60
N PHE A 220 -6.48 1.00 16.08
CA PHE A 220 -6.30 0.65 17.49
C PHE A 220 -4.89 0.92 18.01
N ARG A 221 -3.87 0.69 17.19
CA ARG A 221 -2.50 1.05 17.51
C ARG A 221 -2.32 2.56 17.64
N ALA A 222 -2.88 3.34 16.71
CA ALA A 222 -2.86 4.80 16.78
C ALA A 222 -3.58 5.34 18.02
N ASP A 223 -4.58 4.63 18.53
CA ASP A 223 -5.31 4.96 19.76
C ASP A 223 -4.59 4.52 21.04
N GLY A 224 -3.45 3.84 20.92
CA GLY A 224 -2.71 3.32 22.07
C GLY A 224 -3.32 2.08 22.70
N TRP A 225 -4.28 1.41 22.04
CA TRP A 225 -4.91 0.19 22.57
C TRP A 225 -3.84 -0.86 22.88
N PHE A 226 -2.95 -1.18 21.94
CA PHE A 226 -1.89 -2.16 22.16
C PHE A 226 -0.88 -1.69 23.23
N ALA A 227 -0.48 -0.41 23.20
CA ALA A 227 0.47 0.16 24.15
C ALA A 227 -0.02 0.14 25.61
N ALA A 228 -1.34 0.15 25.83
CA ALA A 228 -1.94 0.05 27.15
C ALA A 228 -1.96 -1.38 27.73
N ARG A 229 -1.49 -2.40 26.99
CA ARG A 229 -1.44 -3.80 27.44
C ARG A 229 -0.01 -4.20 27.82
N SER A 230 0.09 -5.17 28.73
CA SER A 230 1.40 -5.71 29.12
C SER A 230 2.05 -6.46 27.95
N ARG A 231 3.39 -6.46 27.92
CA ARG A 231 4.17 -7.20 26.91
C ARG A 231 3.81 -8.70 26.90
N GLY A 232 3.60 -9.28 28.07
CA GLY A 232 3.23 -10.70 28.21
C GLY A 232 1.87 -11.01 27.57
N LEU A 233 0.86 -10.16 27.77
CA LEU A 233 -0.44 -10.33 27.15
C LEU A 233 -0.36 -10.22 25.61
N LEU A 234 0.41 -9.27 25.08
CA LEU A 234 0.58 -9.13 23.63
C LEU A 234 1.27 -10.34 23.00
N VAL A 235 2.27 -10.92 23.67
CA VAL A 235 2.92 -12.16 23.23
C VAL A 235 1.95 -13.33 23.29
N ALA A 236 1.15 -13.44 24.37
CA ALA A 236 0.13 -14.48 24.48
C ALA A 236 -0.95 -14.37 23.39
N LEU A 237 -1.40 -13.15 23.07
CA LEU A 237 -2.34 -12.90 21.99
C LEU A 237 -1.75 -13.29 20.62
N ALA A 238 -0.49 -12.91 20.34
CA ALA A 238 0.18 -13.31 19.11
C ALA A 238 0.30 -14.84 19.00
N ALA A 239 0.69 -15.52 20.08
CA ALA A 239 0.77 -16.98 20.13
C ALA A 239 -0.60 -17.64 19.93
N ALA A 240 -1.66 -17.11 20.55
CA ALA A 240 -3.02 -17.59 20.37
C ALA A 240 -3.50 -17.40 18.92
N SER A 241 -3.13 -16.30 18.26
CA SER A 241 -3.42 -16.10 16.84
C SER A 241 -2.72 -17.11 15.94
N PHE A 242 -1.44 -17.41 16.18
CA PHE A 242 -0.76 -18.47 15.42
C PHE A 242 -1.35 -19.86 15.68
N ALA A 243 -1.77 -20.16 16.92
CA ALA A 243 -2.46 -21.40 17.23
C ALA A 243 -3.81 -21.49 16.51
N LEU A 244 -4.60 -20.41 16.53
CA LEU A 244 -5.86 -20.33 15.78
C LEU A 244 -5.64 -20.50 14.28
N LEU A 245 -4.60 -19.87 13.72
CA LEU A 245 -4.24 -20.05 12.31
C LEU A 245 -3.94 -21.52 12.01
N GLY A 246 -3.22 -22.22 12.89
CA GLY A 246 -3.00 -23.67 12.75
C GLY A 246 -4.26 -24.51 12.83
N VAL A 247 -5.23 -24.14 13.67
CA VAL A 247 -6.54 -24.80 13.68
C VAL A 247 -7.30 -24.54 12.39
N CYS A 248 -7.29 -23.30 11.86
CA CYS A 248 -7.94 -22.96 10.59
C CYS A 248 -7.38 -23.78 9.43
N VAL A 249 -6.05 -23.88 9.33
CA VAL A 249 -5.38 -24.68 8.31
C VAL A 249 -5.67 -26.17 8.50
N ALA A 250 -5.57 -26.69 9.73
CA ALA A 250 -5.80 -28.10 10.02
C ALA A 250 -7.26 -28.54 9.79
N ALA A 251 -8.21 -27.62 9.91
CA ALA A 251 -9.63 -27.89 9.62
C ALA A 251 -9.89 -28.12 8.11
N GLY A 252 -8.96 -27.77 7.23
CA GLY A 252 -9.01 -28.05 5.79
C GLY A 252 -9.53 -26.97 4.83
N PRO A 253 -10.29 -25.91 5.21
CA PRO A 253 -10.81 -24.95 4.23
C PRO A 253 -9.78 -23.90 3.76
N TYR A 254 -8.63 -23.78 4.44
CA TYR A 254 -7.59 -22.79 4.14
C TYR A 254 -6.27 -23.45 3.76
N ALA A 255 -5.46 -22.75 2.97
CA ALA A 255 -4.19 -23.29 2.51
C ALA A 255 -3.14 -23.28 3.63
N PRO A 256 -2.22 -24.26 3.68
CA PRO A 256 -1.13 -24.22 4.64
C PRO A 256 -0.16 -23.06 4.43
N ASP A 257 0.01 -22.59 3.21
CA ASP A 257 0.87 -21.46 2.88
C ASP A 257 0.06 -20.15 2.76
N MET A 258 0.56 -19.11 3.41
CA MET A 258 -0.08 -17.80 3.46
C MET A 258 0.08 -16.99 2.17
N LEU A 259 0.81 -17.51 1.17
CA LEU A 259 0.85 -16.91 -0.16
C LEU A 259 -0.45 -17.22 -0.91
N THR A 260 -0.94 -18.45 -0.86
CA THR A 260 -2.22 -18.86 -1.45
C THR A 260 -3.41 -18.14 -0.80
N ASP A 261 -3.37 -17.93 0.51
CA ASP A 261 -4.38 -17.19 1.26
C ASP A 261 -4.29 -15.65 1.11
N LEU A 262 -3.28 -15.14 0.37
CA LEU A 262 -3.05 -13.70 0.23
C LEU A 262 -3.96 -13.04 -0.79
N ASN A 263 -4.19 -13.69 -1.93
CA ASN A 263 -4.75 -13.04 -3.10
C ASN A 263 -5.64 -14.00 -3.92
N PRO A 264 -6.98 -13.93 -3.79
CA PRO A 264 -7.73 -13.01 -2.92
C PRO A 264 -7.60 -13.37 -1.42
N PRO A 265 -7.60 -12.37 -0.51
CA PRO A 265 -7.30 -12.60 0.91
C PRO A 265 -8.39 -13.40 1.63
N THR A 266 -8.01 -14.26 2.58
CA THR A 266 -8.93 -14.99 3.47
C THR A 266 -8.88 -14.47 4.91
N VAL A 267 -9.76 -14.98 5.78
CA VAL A 267 -9.74 -14.69 7.22
C VAL A 267 -8.40 -15.04 7.88
N CYS A 268 -7.61 -15.96 7.32
CA CYS A 268 -6.25 -16.24 7.78
C CYS A 268 -5.35 -14.99 7.79
N MET A 269 -5.52 -14.08 6.82
CA MET A 269 -4.77 -12.82 6.77
C MET A 269 -5.17 -11.87 7.90
N VAL A 270 -6.41 -11.94 8.38
CA VAL A 270 -6.87 -11.17 9.55
C VAL A 270 -6.19 -11.67 10.82
N VAL A 271 -6.19 -12.99 11.03
CA VAL A 271 -5.58 -13.63 12.19
C VAL A 271 -4.06 -13.33 12.22
N LEU A 272 -3.41 -13.48 11.07
CA LEU A 272 -1.99 -13.15 10.92
C LEU A 272 -1.72 -11.66 11.15
N GLY A 273 -2.56 -10.77 10.61
CA GLY A 273 -2.45 -9.33 10.81
C GLY A 273 -2.60 -8.90 12.26
N PHE A 274 -3.49 -9.54 13.02
CA PHE A 274 -3.63 -9.28 14.45
C PHE A 274 -2.40 -9.75 15.24
N ALA A 275 -1.87 -10.93 14.93
CA ALA A 275 -0.61 -11.42 15.52
C ALA A 275 0.54 -10.43 15.25
N GLN A 276 0.68 -9.99 13.99
CA GLN A 276 1.70 -9.02 13.58
C GLN A 276 1.50 -7.64 14.23
N ALA A 277 0.27 -7.19 14.47
CA ALA A 277 0.00 -5.95 15.21
C ALA A 277 0.47 -6.04 16.68
N CYS A 278 0.21 -7.18 17.34
CA CYS A 278 0.70 -7.44 18.69
C CYS A 278 2.22 -7.46 18.74
N LEU A 279 2.87 -8.20 17.83
CA LEU A 279 4.33 -8.27 17.73
C LEU A 279 4.95 -6.91 17.42
N LEU A 280 4.34 -6.11 16.53
CA LEU A 280 4.82 -4.76 16.23
C LEU A 280 4.89 -3.89 17.50
N GLU A 281 3.87 -3.95 18.37
CA GLU A 281 3.92 -3.23 19.66
C GLU A 281 5.03 -3.77 20.57
N VAL A 282 5.15 -5.10 20.69
CA VAL A 282 6.21 -5.73 21.49
C VAL A 282 7.61 -5.32 21.03
N PHE A 283 7.83 -5.21 19.71
CA PHE A 283 9.11 -4.83 19.11
C PHE A 283 9.29 -3.31 18.93
N SER A 284 8.27 -2.49 19.21
CA SER A 284 8.34 -1.03 19.04
C SER A 284 9.51 -0.37 19.77
N PRO A 285 9.85 -0.72 21.03
CA PRO A 285 11.04 -0.16 21.68
C PRO A 285 12.35 -0.49 20.96
N ALA A 286 12.48 -1.70 20.42
CA ALA A 286 13.66 -2.13 19.66
C ALA A 286 13.77 -1.38 18.32
N LEU A 287 12.64 -1.21 17.62
CA LEU A 287 12.58 -0.44 16.37
C LEU A 287 12.90 1.05 16.60
N ARG A 288 12.39 1.66 17.68
CA ARG A 288 12.76 3.03 18.07
C ARG A 288 14.25 3.12 18.39
N ARG A 289 14.82 2.15 19.13
CA ARG A 289 16.25 2.09 19.41
C ARG A 289 17.08 1.95 18.14
N LEU A 290 16.66 1.13 17.19
CA LEU A 290 17.30 1.00 15.88
C LEU A 290 17.33 2.34 15.15
N MET A 291 16.25 3.11 15.22
CA MET A 291 16.14 4.43 14.60
C MET A 291 16.99 5.53 15.25
N THR A 292 17.59 5.26 16.41
CA THR A 292 18.62 6.14 16.98
C THR A 292 19.98 6.00 16.26
N ARG A 293 20.19 4.92 15.50
CA ARG A 293 21.42 4.68 14.72
C ARG A 293 21.38 5.43 13.38
N ARG A 294 22.47 6.16 13.07
CA ARG A 294 22.64 6.85 11.77
C ARG A 294 22.40 5.96 10.54
N PRO A 295 22.99 4.75 10.41
CA PRO A 295 22.81 3.94 9.21
C PRO A 295 21.34 3.55 8.99
N ALA A 296 20.64 3.19 10.07
CA ALA A 296 19.22 2.85 9.99
C ALA A 296 18.38 4.03 9.49
N ARG A 297 18.63 5.25 10.00
CA ARG A 297 17.93 6.47 9.51
C ARG A 297 18.20 6.76 8.05
N VAL A 298 19.44 6.57 7.60
CA VAL A 298 19.80 6.78 6.19
C VAL A 298 19.03 5.80 5.31
N VAL A 299 19.04 4.51 5.64
CA VAL A 299 18.27 3.48 4.90
C VAL A 299 16.77 3.80 4.92
N ALA A 300 16.22 4.11 6.10
CA ALA A 300 14.82 4.46 6.23
C ALA A 300 14.42 5.69 5.41
N HIS A 301 15.29 6.70 5.36
CA HIS A 301 15.07 7.88 4.54
C HIS A 301 15.17 7.56 3.05
N LEU A 302 16.20 6.84 2.61
CA LEU A 302 16.45 6.53 1.20
C LEU A 302 15.31 5.70 0.60
N ILE A 303 14.88 4.66 1.31
CA ILE A 303 13.80 3.76 0.85
C ILE A 303 12.43 4.40 1.14
N GLY A 304 12.22 4.95 2.33
CA GLY A 304 10.92 5.48 2.75
C GLY A 304 10.44 6.67 1.91
N THR A 305 11.35 7.52 1.42
CA THR A 305 11.00 8.62 0.50
C THR A 305 10.69 8.17 -0.91
N ARG A 306 11.03 6.92 -1.26
CA ARG A 306 10.85 6.32 -2.59
C ARG A 306 9.99 5.05 -2.56
N ALA A 307 9.29 4.82 -1.45
CA ALA A 307 8.70 3.52 -1.16
C ALA A 307 7.68 3.10 -2.22
N MET A 308 6.93 4.06 -2.77
CA MET A 308 5.94 3.77 -3.81
C MET A 308 6.62 3.40 -5.13
N THR A 309 7.66 4.15 -5.53
CA THR A 309 8.41 3.84 -6.76
C THR A 309 9.15 2.51 -6.64
N VAL A 310 9.81 2.24 -5.51
CA VAL A 310 10.47 0.94 -5.24
C VAL A 310 9.44 -0.19 -5.36
N TYR A 311 8.28 -0.05 -4.70
CA TYR A 311 7.22 -1.05 -4.77
C TYR A 311 6.65 -1.23 -6.20
N LEU A 312 6.48 -0.17 -7.00
CA LEU A 312 5.94 -0.32 -8.35
C LEU A 312 6.95 -0.94 -9.33
N TRP A 313 8.23 -0.62 -9.19
CA TRP A 313 9.25 -0.98 -10.18
C TRP A 313 10.08 -2.21 -9.84
N HIS A 314 10.04 -2.71 -8.60
CA HIS A 314 10.87 -3.86 -8.24
C HIS A 314 10.59 -5.11 -9.05
N LEU A 315 9.33 -5.52 -9.26
CA LEU A 315 9.04 -6.71 -10.09
C LEU A 315 9.44 -6.53 -11.57
N PRO A 316 9.08 -5.42 -12.26
CA PRO A 316 9.59 -5.16 -13.61
C PRO A 316 11.11 -5.23 -13.71
N VAL A 317 11.83 -4.65 -12.74
CA VAL A 317 13.30 -4.67 -12.70
C VAL A 317 13.83 -6.07 -12.40
N VAL A 318 13.25 -6.80 -11.46
CA VAL A 318 13.64 -8.18 -11.13
C VAL A 318 13.45 -9.07 -12.36
N VAL A 319 12.29 -9.01 -13.02
CA VAL A 319 12.02 -9.77 -14.25
C VAL A 319 13.03 -9.41 -15.33
N ALA A 320 13.33 -8.12 -15.53
CA ALA A 320 14.33 -7.68 -16.51
C ALA A 320 15.75 -8.20 -16.17
N VAL A 321 16.19 -8.10 -14.91
CA VAL A 321 17.49 -8.59 -14.48
C VAL A 321 17.58 -10.10 -14.64
N MET A 322 16.55 -10.85 -14.26
CA MET A 322 16.52 -12.31 -14.41
C MET A 322 16.50 -12.72 -15.89
N ALA A 323 15.76 -12.00 -16.74
CA ALA A 323 15.76 -12.24 -18.17
C ALA A 323 17.13 -11.98 -18.79
N VAL A 324 17.78 -10.85 -18.46
CA VAL A 324 19.13 -10.53 -18.93
C VAL A 324 20.14 -11.59 -18.47
N TRP A 325 20.08 -12.00 -17.21
CA TRP A 325 20.95 -13.07 -16.68
C TRP A 325 20.76 -14.38 -17.44
N PHE A 326 19.51 -14.78 -17.66
CA PHE A 326 19.15 -16.01 -18.38
C PHE A 326 19.63 -15.98 -19.83
N PHE A 327 19.30 -14.93 -20.59
CA PHE A 327 19.68 -14.83 -22.00
C PHE A 327 21.18 -14.58 -22.22
N ALA A 328 21.90 -14.03 -21.23
CA ALA A 328 23.35 -13.91 -21.28
C ALA A 328 24.09 -15.24 -21.02
N GLY A 329 23.37 -16.34 -20.80
CA GLY A 329 23.98 -17.63 -20.45
C GLY A 329 24.62 -17.61 -19.06
N GLY A 330 24.06 -16.82 -18.14
CA GLY A 330 24.52 -16.76 -16.76
C GLY A 330 24.51 -18.13 -16.09
N TRP A 331 25.37 -18.33 -15.10
CA TRP A 331 25.40 -19.58 -14.35
C TRP A 331 24.03 -19.85 -13.71
N ASP A 332 23.44 -21.01 -14.00
CA ASP A 332 22.11 -21.41 -13.53
C ASP A 332 22.20 -22.72 -12.72
N PRO A 333 22.54 -22.63 -11.42
CA PRO A 333 22.53 -23.79 -10.54
C PRO A 333 21.13 -24.39 -10.43
N ALA A 334 21.06 -25.72 -10.23
CA ALA A 334 19.78 -26.42 -10.09
C ALA A 334 18.87 -25.72 -9.05
N PRO A 335 17.59 -25.44 -9.38
CA PRO A 335 16.65 -24.79 -8.48
C PRO A 335 16.60 -25.44 -7.09
N GLY A 336 16.74 -24.63 -6.03
CA GLY A 336 16.72 -25.09 -4.64
C GLY A 336 18.04 -25.64 -4.12
N SER A 337 19.06 -25.82 -4.97
CA SER A 337 20.41 -26.22 -4.56
C SER A 337 21.12 -25.12 -3.75
N ALA A 338 22.16 -25.49 -2.99
CA ALA A 338 22.98 -24.52 -2.26
C ALA A 338 23.60 -23.45 -3.17
N GLY A 339 24.02 -23.83 -4.38
CA GLY A 339 24.54 -22.89 -5.38
C GLY A 339 23.49 -21.87 -5.81
N TRP A 340 22.24 -22.29 -5.98
CA TRP A 340 21.13 -21.40 -6.33
C TRP A 340 20.88 -20.37 -5.22
N TRP A 341 20.83 -20.80 -3.95
CA TRP A 341 20.66 -19.88 -2.81
C TRP A 341 21.80 -18.87 -2.68
N LEU A 342 23.05 -19.31 -2.89
CA LEU A 342 24.21 -18.42 -2.84
C LEU A 342 24.19 -17.41 -3.98
N LEU A 343 23.77 -17.80 -5.19
CA LEU A 343 23.65 -16.90 -6.35
C LEU A 343 22.59 -15.81 -6.15
N ARG A 344 21.55 -16.06 -5.34
CA ARG A 344 20.52 -15.05 -5.06
C ARG A 344 21.06 -13.86 -4.29
N ILE A 345 22.14 -13.99 -3.53
CA ILE A 345 22.75 -12.87 -2.78
C ILE A 345 23.30 -11.79 -3.73
N PRO A 346 24.24 -12.07 -4.64
CA PRO A 346 24.73 -11.06 -5.58
C PRO A 346 23.63 -10.58 -6.53
N LEU A 347 22.74 -11.46 -7.00
CA LEU A 347 21.59 -11.03 -7.82
C LEU A 347 20.66 -10.08 -7.06
N ALA A 348 20.43 -10.30 -5.77
CA ALA A 348 19.63 -9.39 -4.96
C ALA A 348 20.29 -8.01 -4.85
N VAL A 349 21.62 -7.94 -4.72
CA VAL A 349 22.35 -6.66 -4.74
C VAL A 349 22.18 -5.96 -6.08
N VAL A 350 22.31 -6.67 -7.20
CA VAL A 350 22.09 -6.11 -8.55
C VAL A 350 20.67 -5.58 -8.70
N CYS A 351 19.66 -6.36 -8.31
CA CYS A 351 18.26 -5.95 -8.33
C CYS A 351 18.03 -4.69 -7.48
N TRP A 352 18.54 -4.64 -6.25
CA TRP A 352 18.39 -3.48 -5.39
C TRP A 352 19.05 -2.23 -5.97
N VAL A 353 20.26 -2.35 -6.51
CA VAL A 353 20.93 -1.23 -7.18
C VAL A 353 20.10 -0.75 -8.38
N ALA A 354 19.64 -1.66 -9.23
CA ALA A 354 18.82 -1.32 -10.40
C ALA A 354 17.49 -0.65 -10.01
N VAL A 355 16.78 -1.17 -9.01
CA VAL A 355 15.53 -0.57 -8.50
C VAL A 355 15.79 0.82 -7.93
N MET A 356 16.87 1.02 -7.18
CA MET A 356 17.21 2.32 -6.62
C MET A 356 17.64 3.33 -7.69
N LEU A 357 18.27 2.89 -8.78
CA LEU A 357 18.58 3.73 -9.94
C LEU A 357 17.29 4.16 -10.64
N VAL A 358 16.37 3.23 -10.92
CA VAL A 358 15.04 3.56 -11.48
C VAL A 358 14.30 4.53 -10.57
N ALA A 359 14.28 4.28 -9.26
CA ALA A 359 13.64 5.16 -8.30
C ALA A 359 14.31 6.54 -8.21
N ALA A 360 15.61 6.65 -8.45
CA ALA A 360 16.32 7.92 -8.52
C ALA A 360 15.94 8.73 -9.78
N VAL A 361 15.82 8.06 -10.94
CA VAL A 361 15.41 8.66 -12.21
C VAL A 361 13.96 9.13 -12.14
N LEU A 362 13.08 8.30 -11.60
CA LEU A 362 11.64 8.57 -11.50
C LEU A 362 11.24 9.42 -10.30
N ARG A 363 12.21 9.92 -9.52
CA ARG A 363 11.94 10.79 -8.35
C ARG A 363 11.02 11.96 -8.69
N ARG A 364 11.17 12.56 -9.89
CA ARG A 364 10.31 13.67 -10.34
C ARG A 364 8.84 13.28 -10.43
N ALA A 365 8.54 12.07 -10.91
CA ALA A 365 7.18 11.56 -11.00
C ALA A 365 6.57 11.29 -9.61
N GLU A 366 7.40 10.84 -8.65
CA GLU A 366 6.98 10.61 -7.26
C GLU A 366 6.76 11.92 -6.47
N THR A 367 7.54 12.96 -6.78
CA THR A 367 7.36 14.31 -6.23
C THR A 367 6.34 15.16 -7.00
N ALA A 368 5.66 14.58 -7.98
CA ALA A 368 4.70 15.30 -8.79
C ALA A 368 3.61 15.91 -7.90
N SER A 369 3.27 17.17 -8.18
CA SER A 369 2.31 17.90 -7.34
C SER A 369 0.95 17.21 -7.31
N VAL A 370 0.31 17.20 -6.14
CA VAL A 370 -1.11 16.81 -6.04
C VAL A 370 -2.05 17.99 -6.31
N GLU A 371 -1.48 19.18 -6.51
CA GLU A 371 -2.25 20.37 -6.84
C GLU A 371 -2.97 20.19 -8.18
N PRO A 372 -4.21 20.70 -8.30
CA PRO A 372 -4.93 20.70 -9.56
C PRO A 372 -4.17 21.43 -10.67
N TRP A 373 -4.47 21.07 -11.91
CA TRP A 373 -3.98 21.78 -13.09
C TRP A 373 -4.69 23.11 -13.26
N GLY A 374 -3.91 24.18 -13.45
CA GLY A 374 -4.40 25.54 -13.67
C GLY A 374 -4.77 26.26 -12.36
N GLY A 375 -4.66 27.59 -12.35
CA GLY A 375 -4.95 28.42 -11.17
C GLY A 375 -6.44 28.64 -10.88
N ARG A 376 -7.35 27.91 -11.55
CA ARG A 376 -8.80 28.12 -11.43
C ARG A 376 -9.43 26.93 -10.72
N GLU A 377 -9.99 27.18 -9.54
CA GLU A 377 -10.58 26.17 -8.67
C GLU A 377 -11.85 25.59 -9.28
N ARG A 378 -11.75 24.47 -10.01
CA ARG A 378 -12.91 23.68 -10.42
C ARG A 378 -13.36 22.80 -9.26
N SER A 379 -14.65 22.84 -8.94
CA SER A 379 -15.28 21.94 -7.98
C SER A 379 -15.46 20.55 -8.61
N LEU A 380 -14.85 19.53 -8.03
CA LEU A 380 -15.02 18.14 -8.40
C LEU A 380 -16.16 17.50 -7.60
N PRO A 381 -17.18 16.92 -8.26
CA PRO A 381 -18.16 16.06 -7.60
C PRO A 381 -17.50 14.78 -7.04
N SER A 382 -17.93 14.34 -5.87
CA SER A 382 -17.43 13.09 -5.25
C SER A 382 -17.64 11.86 -6.13
N ALA A 383 -18.65 11.86 -6.99
CA ALA A 383 -18.87 10.81 -7.99
C ALA A 383 -17.70 10.67 -8.98
N LEU A 384 -17.07 11.79 -9.41
CA LEU A 384 -15.90 11.72 -10.28
C LEU A 384 -14.67 11.17 -9.56
N VAL A 385 -14.52 11.44 -8.26
CA VAL A 385 -13.48 10.83 -7.44
C VAL A 385 -13.70 9.32 -7.36
N LEU A 386 -14.94 8.86 -7.17
CA LEU A 386 -15.28 7.44 -7.18
C LEU A 386 -14.97 6.79 -8.55
N VAL A 387 -15.34 7.42 -9.66
CA VAL A 387 -15.01 6.92 -11.01
C VAL A 387 -13.49 6.78 -11.17
N ALA A 388 -12.72 7.79 -10.76
CA ALA A 388 -11.25 7.74 -10.82
C ALA A 388 -10.67 6.59 -9.96
N LEU A 389 -11.23 6.36 -8.77
CA LEU A 389 -10.83 5.24 -7.91
C LEU A 389 -11.13 3.90 -8.58
N VAL A 390 -12.31 3.74 -9.18
CA VAL A 390 -12.70 2.51 -9.89
C VAL A 390 -11.77 2.28 -11.10
N CYS A 391 -11.51 3.32 -11.91
CA CYS A 391 -10.60 3.21 -13.05
C CYS A 391 -9.17 2.82 -12.64
N ALA A 392 -8.71 3.26 -11.46
CA ALA A 392 -7.39 2.92 -10.94
C ALA A 392 -7.33 1.55 -10.25
N ALA A 393 -8.39 1.12 -9.57
CA ALA A 393 -8.44 -0.12 -8.80
C ALA A 393 -8.87 -1.33 -9.62
N ALA A 394 -9.76 -1.17 -10.61
CA ALA A 394 -10.33 -2.30 -11.34
C ALA A 394 -9.27 -3.12 -12.11
N PRO A 395 -8.32 -2.53 -12.88
CA PRO A 395 -7.35 -3.33 -13.62
C PRO A 395 -6.46 -4.22 -12.73
N PRO A 396 -5.87 -3.73 -11.62
CA PRO A 396 -5.17 -4.61 -10.68
C PRO A 396 -6.05 -5.65 -9.98
N LEU A 397 -7.37 -5.45 -9.84
CA LEU A 397 -8.26 -6.45 -9.26
C LEU A 397 -8.63 -7.55 -10.27
N ILE A 398 -8.79 -7.18 -11.54
CA ILE A 398 -9.03 -8.12 -12.64
C ILE A 398 -7.77 -8.96 -12.89
N GLU A 399 -6.59 -8.39 -12.67
CA GLU A 399 -5.31 -9.10 -12.77
C GLU A 399 -5.23 -10.32 -11.84
N ILE A 400 -5.84 -10.26 -10.65
CA ILE A 400 -5.84 -11.35 -9.66
C ILE A 400 -6.38 -12.68 -10.25
N VAL A 401 -7.32 -12.57 -11.18
CA VAL A 401 -8.15 -13.67 -11.69
C VAL A 401 -7.88 -13.96 -13.17
N THR A 402 -7.33 -13.00 -13.90
CA THR A 402 -7.01 -13.14 -15.33
C THR A 402 -5.53 -13.13 -15.66
N LEU A 403 -4.68 -12.89 -14.64
CA LEU A 403 -3.27 -12.51 -14.79
C LEU A 403 -3.10 -11.22 -15.60
N LEU A 404 -1.89 -10.68 -15.63
CA LEU A 404 -1.60 -9.46 -16.38
C LEU A 404 -1.41 -9.76 -17.87
N THR A 405 -2.44 -9.49 -18.66
CA THR A 405 -2.45 -9.67 -20.13
C THR A 405 -2.15 -8.36 -20.86
N VAL A 406 -1.78 -8.44 -22.15
CA VAL A 406 -1.54 -7.24 -22.98
C VAL A 406 -2.76 -6.31 -23.03
N PRO A 407 -4.00 -6.79 -23.28
CA PRO A 407 -5.18 -5.93 -23.23
C PRO A 407 -5.39 -5.28 -21.86
N LEU A 408 -5.18 -6.03 -20.77
CA LEU A 408 -5.34 -5.51 -19.41
C LEU A 408 -4.30 -4.42 -19.09
N VAL A 409 -3.08 -4.53 -19.62
CA VAL A 409 -2.06 -3.48 -19.54
C VAL A 409 -2.49 -2.19 -20.23
N VAL A 410 -3.08 -2.29 -21.43
CA VAL A 410 -3.61 -1.12 -22.16
C VAL A 410 -4.77 -0.49 -21.40
N VAL A 411 -5.71 -1.30 -20.89
CA VAL A 411 -6.84 -0.84 -20.07
C VAL A 411 -6.34 -0.19 -18.78
N GLY A 412 -5.33 -0.78 -18.11
CA GLY A 412 -4.71 -0.23 -16.93
C GLY A 412 -4.01 1.11 -17.18
N ALA A 413 -3.32 1.25 -18.32
CA ALA A 413 -2.72 2.51 -18.73
C ALA A 413 -3.78 3.59 -18.99
N ALA A 414 -4.81 3.28 -19.78
CA ALA A 414 -5.89 4.21 -20.07
C ALA A 414 -6.66 4.62 -18.80
N GLY A 415 -7.01 3.64 -17.95
CA GLY A 415 -7.74 3.86 -16.70
C GLY A 415 -6.95 4.67 -15.68
N SER A 416 -5.66 4.39 -15.50
CA SER A 416 -4.79 5.15 -14.60
C SER A 416 -4.54 6.58 -15.09
N VAL A 417 -4.33 6.79 -16.39
CA VAL A 417 -4.23 8.14 -16.98
C VAL A 417 -5.52 8.92 -16.82
N LEU A 418 -6.68 8.31 -17.11
CA LEU A 418 -7.98 8.92 -16.90
C LEU A 418 -8.18 9.32 -15.44
N ALA A 419 -7.85 8.44 -14.49
CA ALA A 419 -7.93 8.72 -13.07
C ALA A 419 -7.02 9.89 -12.66
N VAL A 420 -5.78 9.97 -13.16
CA VAL A 420 -4.90 11.12 -12.92
C VAL A 420 -5.49 12.41 -13.48
N VAL A 421 -6.01 12.38 -14.71
CA VAL A 421 -6.60 13.54 -15.38
C VAL A 421 -7.81 14.05 -14.60
N VAL A 422 -8.73 13.17 -14.22
CA VAL A 422 -9.93 13.51 -13.45
C VAL A 422 -9.52 14.10 -12.10
N LEU A 423 -8.66 13.41 -11.35
CA LEU A 423 -8.29 13.87 -10.01
C LEU A 423 -7.47 15.18 -10.05
N ARG A 424 -6.66 15.42 -11.08
CA ARG A 424 -5.96 16.70 -11.25
C ARG A 424 -6.80 17.83 -11.83
N SER A 425 -8.01 17.57 -12.32
CA SER A 425 -8.81 18.59 -13.00
C SER A 425 -9.46 19.64 -12.10
N GLY A 426 -9.47 19.45 -10.77
CA GLY A 426 -10.05 20.38 -9.80
C GLY A 426 -9.83 19.94 -8.34
N ARG A 427 -10.54 20.56 -7.39
CA ARG A 427 -10.62 20.16 -5.97
C ARG A 427 -12.07 19.82 -5.61
N VAL A 428 -12.29 18.94 -4.65
CA VAL A 428 -13.62 18.71 -4.07
C VAL A 428 -13.99 19.94 -3.24
N ARG A 429 -15.13 20.54 -3.56
CA ARG A 429 -15.63 21.73 -2.88
C ARG A 429 -15.90 21.41 -1.41
N GLN A 430 -15.35 22.22 -0.51
CA GLN A 430 -15.73 22.18 0.90
C GLN A 430 -17.24 22.48 0.98
N GLY A 431 -18.01 21.60 1.62
CA GLY A 431 -19.38 21.93 2.01
C GLY A 431 -19.39 23.24 2.79
N PRO A 432 -20.48 24.04 2.76
CA PRO A 432 -20.54 25.25 3.56
C PRO A 432 -20.25 24.86 5.02
N GLY A 433 -19.15 25.37 5.57
CA GLY A 433 -18.84 25.22 6.99
C GLY A 433 -20.00 25.79 7.83
N PRO A 434 -20.14 25.36 9.10
CA PRO A 434 -21.08 26.02 9.99
C PRO A 434 -20.82 27.52 9.91
N ALA A 435 -21.89 28.25 9.57
CA ALA A 435 -21.86 29.66 9.24
C ALA A 435 -20.92 30.46 10.16
N ASP A 436 -20.26 31.47 9.61
CA ASP A 436 -19.77 32.62 10.37
C ASP A 436 -20.92 33.13 11.25
N GLY A 437 -20.98 32.60 12.47
CA GLY A 437 -21.94 32.96 13.48
C GLY A 437 -21.56 34.34 13.98
N ALA A 438 -22.37 35.32 13.58
CA ALA A 438 -22.70 36.48 14.38
C ALA A 438 -21.50 37.23 15.02
N VAL A 439 -20.85 38.10 14.23
CA VAL A 439 -20.43 39.39 14.80
C VAL A 439 -21.57 40.37 14.54
N GLY A 440 -22.54 40.33 15.45
CA GLY A 440 -23.55 41.36 15.58
C GLY A 440 -22.87 42.68 15.91
N GLY A 441 -22.81 43.58 14.93
CA GLY A 441 -22.47 44.98 15.14
C GLY A 441 -23.61 45.69 15.88
N GLN A 442 -23.68 45.51 17.19
CA GLN A 442 -24.42 46.38 18.10
C GLN A 442 -23.86 47.80 17.93
N ARG A 443 -24.58 48.66 17.20
CA ARG A 443 -24.40 50.11 17.28
C ARG A 443 -24.82 50.54 18.68
N VAL A 444 -23.85 50.67 19.57
CA VAL A 444 -24.01 51.34 20.85
C VAL A 444 -24.24 52.83 20.58
N THR A 445 -25.37 53.28 21.09
CA THR A 445 -25.85 54.66 21.15
C THR A 445 -24.89 55.54 21.95
N GLY A 446 -24.38 56.59 21.30
CA GLY A 446 -23.58 57.65 21.93
C GLY A 446 -24.31 58.98 21.88
N GLY A 447 -25.45 59.09 22.56
CA GLY A 447 -26.09 60.37 22.82
C GLY A 447 -25.37 61.08 23.96
N ARG A 448 -24.69 62.19 23.67
CA ARG A 448 -24.36 63.23 24.65
C ARG A 448 -24.72 64.57 24.02
N GLY A 449 -25.84 65.13 24.47
CA GLY A 449 -26.09 66.57 24.33
C GLY A 449 -25.27 67.33 25.36
N VAL A 450 -24.83 68.53 24.99
CA VAL A 450 -24.68 69.70 25.87
C VAL A 450 -25.00 70.94 25.01
N PRO A 451 -25.73 71.94 25.54
CA PRO A 451 -26.31 73.03 24.77
C PRO A 451 -25.39 74.26 24.70
N ALA A 452 -25.51 75.03 23.62
CA ALA A 452 -25.39 76.48 23.56
C ALA A 452 -25.98 76.95 22.22
#